data_AF-A0AAW9NRB3-F1
#
_entry.id   AF-A0AAW9NRB3-F1
#
_cell.length_a   1.000
_cell.length_b   1.000
_cell.length_c   1.000
_cell.angle_alpha   90.00
_cell.angle_beta   90.00
_cell.angle_gamma   90.00
#
_symmetry.space_group_name_H-M   'P 1'
#
loop_
_entity.id
_entity.type
_entity.pdbx_description
1 polymer ?
#
loop_
_entity_poly.entity_id
_entity_poly.type
_entity_poly.pdbx_seq_one_letter_code
_entity_poly.pdbx_strand_id
1 'polypeptide(L)'
;MNNIKRELKEVLEDKTHFTQKNENYVLQQIMQPKKKSWTTLFIAASFVTLLALFVGASLWQQTNESKAQFTHFFESYMGGRNYEVIFQEFNYLKEGDALVAFIERNEGGKIYLAYLEYKNGWQWIQTTGTQSKPYDGKEFWGSTVQEPFMYAGVMETAEIKQIIVGEQKATLIPLTDGLTYWFAISDKAARIIVQNKDNTWERLAGDLYSRIDEIEHIPLINSLSGEQYAIQLTSNTMEQGKQEYTQYPIVVDPQFDQLDRLDVILYTAKDGQQVMSRVLGLPNETIEIINGSVVINTIPIPYHAMFAKIMGETVYENYIEKFEDTENAQEIFFFNHAITQLSEKEIFVIPDNWSLDKIEAISLEQVDAKVIGYESKDIEKEWTEQERSLYTAFKNSNDIEVFRNVDPITYARVQLYAQFLVDKRTAYRMYTTEPGHVQWTEEEHIRQNNSFSHLENERRYASYYAQLLLAGEFQIHNDEGIITFHLPSGDIGMWRMIQNKNGIWQSGFLPLQ
;
A
#
# COMPACT_ATOMS: atom_id res chain seq x y z
N MET A 1 17.05 25.38 29.68
CA MET A 1 15.87 25.30 28.81
C MET A 1 15.79 26.53 27.91
N ASN A 2 16.88 26.86 27.20
CA ASN A 2 16.94 28.00 26.27
C ASN A 2 17.93 27.80 25.09
N ASN A 3 18.72 26.72 25.04
CA ASN A 3 19.47 26.38 23.84
C ASN A 3 18.60 25.68 22.78
N ILE A 4 17.65 24.84 23.18
CA ILE A 4 16.80 24.11 22.24
C ILE A 4 15.92 25.05 21.40
N LYS A 5 15.35 26.12 21.98
CA LYS A 5 14.58 27.12 21.22
C LYS A 5 15.46 28.00 20.32
N ARG A 6 16.76 28.13 20.62
CA ARG A 6 17.71 28.89 19.79
C ARG A 6 18.24 28.02 18.65
N GLU A 7 18.53 26.75 18.92
CA GLU A 7 18.91 25.75 17.92
C GLU A 7 17.75 25.44 16.98
N LEU A 8 16.50 25.37 17.47
CA LEU A 8 15.31 25.21 16.62
C LEU A 8 15.08 26.44 15.73
N LYS A 9 15.47 27.64 16.19
CA LYS A 9 15.36 28.86 15.40
C LYS A 9 16.48 28.98 14.35
N GLU A 10 17.69 28.55 14.67
CA GLU A 10 18.80 28.46 13.70
C GLU A 10 18.55 27.38 12.63
N VAL A 11 17.90 26.26 12.97
CA VAL A 11 17.52 25.22 11.99
C VAL A 11 16.38 25.64 11.08
N LEU A 12 15.44 26.47 11.57
CA LEU A 12 14.27 26.89 10.80
C LEU A 12 14.52 28.15 9.95
N GLU A 13 15.59 28.92 10.21
CA GLU A 13 15.86 30.18 9.50
C GLU A 13 17.03 30.10 8.49
N ASP A 14 17.90 29.07 8.52
CA ASP A 14 18.99 28.92 7.54
C ASP A 14 18.64 27.95 6.40
N LYS A 15 18.22 28.52 5.26
CA LYS A 15 18.17 27.83 3.97
C LYS A 15 19.59 27.57 3.43
N THR A 16 20.35 26.61 3.98
CA THR A 16 21.45 25.94 3.25
C THR A 16 22.02 24.72 3.98
N HIS A 17 22.02 23.58 3.28
CA HIS A 17 22.80 22.34 3.45
C HIS A 17 22.58 21.46 4.70
N PHE A 18 21.81 20.38 4.50
CA PHE A 18 21.83 19.15 5.29
C PHE A 18 23.23 18.53 5.30
N THR A 19 23.70 18.07 6.46
CA THR A 19 24.90 17.23 6.57
C THR A 19 24.63 16.02 7.46
N GLN A 20 25.24 14.89 7.08
CA GLN A 20 25.18 13.54 7.68
C GLN A 20 25.48 13.49 9.20
N LYS A 21 26.01 14.58 9.76
CA LYS A 21 26.31 14.73 11.18
C LYS A 21 25.07 14.96 12.05
N ASN A 22 24.02 15.57 11.51
CA ASN A 22 22.78 15.84 12.25
C ASN A 22 21.89 14.59 12.38
N GLU A 23 22.01 13.65 11.44
CA GLU A 23 21.28 12.39 11.39
C GLU A 23 21.79 11.40 12.47
N ASN A 24 23.11 11.27 12.60
CA ASN A 24 23.76 10.47 13.65
C ASN A 24 23.48 10.99 15.08
N TYR A 25 23.18 12.27 15.23
CA TYR A 25 22.84 12.87 16.52
C TYR A 25 21.45 12.41 17.02
N VAL A 26 20.50 12.21 16.10
CA VAL A 26 19.14 11.75 16.43
C VAL A 26 19.14 10.26 16.81
N LEU A 27 19.92 9.44 16.10
CA LEU A 27 20.07 8.01 16.42
C LEU A 27 20.71 7.76 17.79
N GLN A 28 21.64 8.63 18.23
CA GLN A 28 22.22 8.54 19.57
C GLN A 28 21.25 8.91 20.71
N GLN A 29 20.21 9.71 20.46
CA GLN A 29 19.23 10.11 21.50
C GLN A 29 18.21 9.02 21.83
N ILE A 30 18.08 7.98 21.00
CA ILE A 30 17.19 6.83 21.23
C ILE A 30 17.77 5.85 22.28
N MET A 31 19.09 5.90 22.53
CA MET A 31 19.77 4.99 23.46
C MET A 31 20.25 5.70 24.74
N GLN A 32 19.41 5.66 25.78
CA GLN A 32 19.68 5.77 27.23
C GLN A 32 19.04 6.95 28.04
N PRO A 33 18.71 6.74 29.34
CA PRO A 33 17.84 7.63 30.13
C PRO A 33 18.56 8.65 31.03
N LYS A 34 17.84 9.74 31.36
CA LYS A 34 18.25 10.98 32.04
C LYS A 34 18.64 10.88 33.53
N LYS A 35 19.46 11.85 34.01
CA LYS A 35 19.34 12.46 35.36
C LYS A 35 19.84 13.94 35.44
N LYS A 36 19.16 14.74 36.29
CA LYS A 36 19.30 16.18 36.68
C LYS A 36 20.62 16.48 37.48
N SER A 37 21.07 17.69 37.88
CA SER A 37 20.43 18.97 38.27
C SER A 37 21.42 20.16 38.46
N TRP A 38 20.89 21.41 38.38
CA TRP A 38 21.15 22.64 39.20
C TRP A 38 22.55 23.34 39.13
N THR A 39 22.77 24.67 39.22
CA THR A 39 22.17 25.81 39.99
C THR A 39 22.70 27.20 39.53
N THR A 40 21.87 28.27 39.66
CA THR A 40 22.11 29.72 40.04
C THR A 40 23.11 30.61 39.23
N LEU A 41 22.93 31.92 38.93
CA LEU A 41 22.59 33.17 39.68
C LEU A 41 22.25 34.28 38.61
N PHE A 42 21.19 35.13 38.68
CA PHE A 42 20.88 36.33 39.50
C PHE A 42 21.14 37.71 38.81
N ILE A 43 20.11 38.58 38.89
CA ILE A 43 20.09 40.07 38.89
C ILE A 43 20.29 40.82 37.55
N ALA A 44 19.21 40.95 36.78
CA ALA A 44 18.92 42.12 35.92
C ALA A 44 17.40 42.31 35.72
N ALA A 45 16.59 41.91 36.71
CA ALA A 45 15.17 41.63 36.53
C ALA A 45 14.28 42.49 37.44
N SER A 46 14.30 43.81 37.27
CA SER A 46 13.29 44.67 37.93
C SER A 46 12.48 45.56 36.99
N PHE A 47 12.93 45.81 35.76
CA PHE A 47 12.14 46.58 34.77
C PHE A 47 11.68 45.76 33.56
N VAL A 48 12.47 44.79 33.09
CA VAL A 48 12.04 43.84 32.04
C VAL A 48 11.01 42.84 32.59
N THR A 49 11.06 42.52 33.88
CA THR A 49 10.13 41.58 34.55
C THR A 49 8.72 42.14 34.66
N LEU A 50 8.54 43.46 34.82
CA LEU A 50 7.21 44.07 34.88
C LEU A 50 6.56 44.12 33.49
N LEU A 51 7.33 44.37 32.44
CA LEU A 51 6.86 44.31 31.05
C LEU A 51 6.62 42.85 30.60
N ALA A 52 7.49 41.92 30.99
CA ALA A 52 7.32 40.48 30.76
C ALA A 52 6.23 39.86 31.65
N LEU A 53 5.89 40.45 32.80
CA LEU A 53 4.73 40.10 33.61
C LEU A 53 3.45 40.69 33.03
N PHE A 54 3.48 41.86 32.38
CA PHE A 54 2.29 42.42 31.71
C PHE A 54 2.00 41.73 30.38
N VAL A 55 3.01 41.51 29.54
CA VAL A 55 2.89 40.73 28.29
C VAL A 55 2.69 39.24 28.62
N GLY A 56 3.39 38.73 29.63
CA GLY A 56 3.20 37.38 30.14
C GLY A 56 1.80 37.20 30.71
N ALA A 57 1.28 38.13 31.52
CA ALA A 57 -0.08 38.06 32.04
C ALA A 57 -1.13 38.32 30.96
N SER A 58 -0.91 39.19 29.97
CA SER A 58 -1.86 39.36 28.87
C SER A 58 -1.93 38.12 27.99
N LEU A 59 -0.80 37.49 27.68
CA LEU A 59 -0.73 36.20 26.98
C LEU A 59 -1.31 35.06 27.83
N TRP A 60 -1.06 35.05 29.15
CA TRP A 60 -1.66 34.08 30.08
C TRP A 60 -3.18 34.25 30.22
N GLN A 61 -3.66 35.50 30.21
CA GLN A 61 -5.07 35.84 30.34
C GLN A 61 -5.82 35.55 29.04
N GLN A 62 -5.22 35.85 27.88
CA GLN A 62 -5.75 35.49 26.56
C GLN A 62 -5.76 33.97 26.32
N THR A 63 -4.73 33.24 26.77
CA THR A 63 -4.72 31.77 26.70
C THR A 63 -5.73 31.12 27.66
N ASN A 64 -6.04 31.74 28.79
CA ASN A 64 -7.11 31.27 29.68
C ASN A 64 -8.52 31.60 29.14
N GLU A 65 -8.72 32.78 28.56
CA GLU A 65 -10.00 33.17 27.95
C GLU A 65 -10.33 32.34 26.70
N SER A 66 -9.36 32.13 25.81
CA SER A 66 -9.56 31.27 24.63
C SER A 66 -9.92 29.84 25.02
N LYS A 67 -9.22 29.23 25.99
CA LYS A 67 -9.57 27.91 26.53
C LYS A 67 -10.96 27.87 27.15
N ALA A 68 -11.33 28.91 27.91
CA ALA A 68 -12.66 28.99 28.53
C ALA A 68 -13.79 29.12 27.49
N GLN A 69 -13.55 29.81 26.38
CA GLN A 69 -14.52 29.96 25.29
C GLN A 69 -14.61 28.72 24.39
N PHE A 70 -13.57 27.87 24.37
CA PHE A 70 -13.50 26.72 23.47
C PHE A 70 -14.66 25.75 23.66
N THR A 71 -14.94 25.35 24.90
CA THR A 71 -16.01 24.38 25.20
C THR A 71 -17.35 24.86 24.65
N HIS A 72 -17.70 26.13 24.89
CA HIS A 72 -18.95 26.69 24.38
C HIS A 72 -18.99 26.76 22.86
N PHE A 73 -17.88 27.15 22.22
CA PHE A 73 -17.76 27.13 20.76
C PHE A 73 -17.96 25.72 20.21
N PHE A 74 -17.26 24.73 20.76
CA PHE A 74 -17.27 23.36 20.27
C PHE A 74 -18.64 22.71 20.46
N GLU A 75 -19.26 22.86 21.63
CA GLU A 75 -20.62 22.38 21.90
C GLU A 75 -21.65 23.02 20.96
N SER A 76 -21.54 24.34 20.72
CA SER A 76 -22.40 25.06 19.79
C SER A 76 -22.23 24.57 18.35
N TYR A 77 -20.99 24.33 17.93
CA TYR A 77 -20.68 23.79 16.59
C TYR A 77 -21.24 22.38 16.40
N MET A 78 -21.12 21.54 17.43
CA MET A 78 -21.64 20.17 17.39
C MET A 78 -23.17 20.12 17.40
N GLY A 79 -23.87 21.19 17.77
CA GLY A 79 -25.29 21.37 17.49
C GLY A 79 -26.21 20.26 18.05
N GLY A 80 -25.86 19.70 19.21
CA GLY A 80 -26.63 18.62 19.85
C GLY A 80 -26.40 17.22 19.27
N ARG A 81 -25.40 17.03 18.39
CA ARG A 81 -24.96 15.70 17.95
C ARG A 81 -24.48 14.87 19.15
N ASN A 82 -24.64 13.56 19.06
CA ASN A 82 -24.10 12.63 20.04
C ASN A 82 -22.62 12.39 19.72
N TYR A 83 -21.71 12.93 20.53
CA TYR A 83 -20.28 12.78 20.36
C TYR A 83 -19.56 12.53 21.68
N GLU A 84 -18.34 12.01 21.57
CA GLU A 84 -17.41 11.81 22.68
C GLU A 84 -16.03 12.33 22.29
N VAL A 85 -15.50 13.29 23.04
CA VAL A 85 -14.11 13.75 22.85
C VAL A 85 -13.17 12.74 23.48
N ILE A 86 -12.28 12.18 22.66
CA ILE A 86 -11.28 11.17 23.08
C ILE A 86 -9.86 11.76 23.16
N PHE A 87 -9.65 12.94 22.56
CA PHE A 87 -8.41 13.69 22.65
C PHE A 87 -8.68 15.18 22.52
N GLN A 88 -8.00 16.00 23.32
CA GLN A 88 -8.01 17.45 23.17
C GLN A 88 -6.70 18.03 23.68
N GLU A 89 -6.05 18.83 22.85
CA GLU A 89 -4.86 19.59 23.22
C GLU A 89 -4.92 21.00 22.64
N PHE A 90 -4.48 21.97 23.43
CA PHE A 90 -4.41 23.39 23.05
C PHE A 90 -2.96 23.80 22.82
N ASN A 91 -2.73 24.73 21.91
CA ASN A 91 -1.40 25.15 21.50
C ASN A 91 -0.55 23.95 21.02
N TYR A 92 -1.18 23.07 20.24
CA TYR A 92 -0.61 21.84 19.71
C TYR A 92 0.50 22.12 18.70
N LEU A 93 0.24 22.87 17.62
CA LEU A 93 1.27 23.26 16.65
C LEU A 93 1.83 24.65 16.94
N LYS A 94 0.95 25.59 17.31
CA LYS A 94 1.31 26.98 17.59
C LYS A 94 0.40 27.57 18.66
N GLU A 95 0.84 28.66 19.26
CA GLU A 95 0.03 29.39 20.23
C GLU A 95 -1.30 29.84 19.61
N GLY A 96 -2.40 29.57 20.32
CA GLY A 96 -3.76 29.91 19.90
C GLY A 96 -4.44 28.87 19.01
N ASP A 97 -3.93 27.64 18.89
CA ASP A 97 -4.64 26.56 18.18
C ASP A 97 -5.23 25.50 19.15
N ALA A 98 -6.00 24.57 18.59
CA ALA A 98 -6.44 23.36 19.28
C ALA A 98 -6.53 22.19 18.30
N LEU A 99 -6.20 21.00 18.80
CA LEU A 99 -6.41 19.73 18.13
C LEU A 99 -7.37 18.88 18.94
N VAL A 100 -8.43 18.39 18.31
CA VAL A 100 -9.47 17.59 18.97
C VAL A 100 -9.75 16.33 18.17
N ALA A 101 -9.68 15.17 18.83
CA ALA A 101 -10.21 13.94 18.28
C ALA A 101 -11.50 13.55 19.01
N PHE A 102 -12.53 13.19 18.25
CA PHE A 102 -13.84 12.86 18.82
C PHE A 102 -14.56 11.80 17.99
N ILE A 103 -15.38 11.00 18.66
CA ILE A 103 -16.23 9.97 18.07
C ILE A 103 -17.63 10.57 17.91
N GLU A 104 -18.17 10.58 16.69
CA GLU A 104 -19.58 10.87 16.42
C GLU A 104 -20.37 9.55 16.42
N ARG A 105 -21.30 9.39 17.36
CA ARG A 105 -22.07 8.17 17.59
C ARG A 105 -23.33 8.15 16.71
N ASN A 106 -23.13 7.96 15.40
CA ASN A 106 -24.18 7.72 14.40
C ASN A 106 -24.16 6.25 13.91
N GLU A 107 -25.09 5.88 13.03
CA GLU A 107 -25.03 4.57 12.34
C GLU A 107 -23.70 4.49 11.56
N GLY A 108 -22.81 3.60 12.00
CA GLY A 108 -21.47 3.41 11.46
C GLY A 108 -20.33 3.89 12.37
N GLY A 109 -20.58 4.86 13.27
CA GLY A 109 -19.59 5.41 14.21
C GLY A 109 -18.36 6.01 13.49
N LYS A 110 -18.18 7.32 13.51
CA LYS A 110 -17.01 7.95 12.85
C LYS A 110 -16.12 8.62 13.88
N ILE A 111 -14.81 8.51 13.68
CA ILE A 111 -13.81 9.22 14.48
C ILE A 111 -13.23 10.32 13.62
N TYR A 112 -13.22 11.54 14.15
CA TYR A 112 -12.70 12.72 13.47
C TYR A 112 -11.51 13.29 14.23
N LEU A 113 -10.56 13.85 13.48
CA LEU A 113 -9.51 14.74 13.97
C LEU A 113 -9.75 16.13 13.41
N ALA A 114 -9.98 17.10 14.29
CA ALA A 114 -10.26 18.48 13.93
C ALA A 114 -9.15 19.41 14.42
N TYR A 115 -8.70 20.28 13.54
CA TYR A 115 -7.77 21.36 13.84
C TYR A 115 -8.49 22.70 13.82
N LEU A 116 -8.27 23.49 14.87
CA LEU A 116 -8.95 24.75 15.12
C LEU A 116 -7.96 25.85 15.47
N GLU A 117 -8.28 27.09 15.10
CA GLU A 117 -7.44 28.26 15.42
C GLU A 117 -8.27 29.35 16.10
N TYR A 118 -7.65 30.04 17.05
CA TYR A 118 -8.18 31.19 17.77
C TYR A 118 -7.53 32.47 17.23
N LYS A 119 -8.27 33.22 16.41
CA LYS A 119 -7.84 34.53 15.88
C LYS A 119 -8.71 35.65 16.44
N ASN A 120 -9.99 35.67 16.05
CA ASN A 120 -11.02 36.59 16.54
C ASN A 120 -12.19 35.80 17.12
N GLY A 121 -11.87 34.80 17.93
CA GLY A 121 -12.75 33.67 18.25
C GLY A 121 -12.24 32.38 17.60
N TRP A 122 -12.77 31.25 18.07
CA TRP A 122 -12.45 29.94 17.54
C TRP A 122 -13.01 29.74 16.14
N GLN A 123 -12.20 29.16 15.26
CA GLN A 123 -12.57 28.81 13.90
C GLN A 123 -12.19 27.36 13.63
N TRP A 124 -13.12 26.62 13.03
CA TRP A 124 -12.88 25.27 12.55
C TRP A 124 -12.13 25.35 11.22
N ILE A 125 -10.87 24.90 11.19
CA ILE A 125 -10.02 25.08 10.02
C ILE A 125 -10.12 23.88 9.08
N GLN A 126 -9.97 22.66 9.61
CA GLN A 126 -10.04 21.44 8.81
C GLN A 126 -10.26 20.20 9.68
N THR A 127 -10.68 19.12 9.02
CA THR A 127 -10.91 17.83 9.64
C THR A 127 -10.52 16.71 8.70
N THR A 128 -9.96 15.64 9.26
CA THR A 128 -9.93 14.31 8.64
C THR A 128 -10.74 13.35 9.50
N GLY A 129 -11.18 12.23 8.95
CA GLY A 129 -11.96 11.26 9.71
C GLY A 129 -11.88 9.85 9.11
N THR A 130 -12.22 8.89 9.94
CA THR A 130 -12.21 7.47 9.60
C THR A 130 -13.40 6.76 10.25
N GLN A 131 -13.71 5.55 9.79
CA GLN A 131 -14.69 4.70 10.46
C GLN A 131 -14.14 4.22 11.81
N SER A 132 -15.01 4.15 12.80
CA SER A 132 -14.67 3.66 14.15
C SER A 132 -14.43 2.14 14.19
N LYS A 133 -14.79 1.44 13.12
CA LYS A 133 -14.57 0.01 12.92
C LYS A 133 -14.02 -0.22 11.51
N PRO A 134 -13.07 -1.16 11.33
CA PRO A 134 -12.64 -1.59 10.02
C PRO A 134 -13.84 -2.11 9.20
N TYR A 135 -13.90 -1.78 7.92
CA TYR A 135 -14.84 -2.39 6.98
C TYR A 135 -14.14 -3.56 6.27
N ASP A 136 -14.73 -4.75 6.34
CA ASP A 136 -14.17 -5.99 5.75
C ASP A 136 -12.73 -6.32 6.18
N GLY A 137 -12.36 -5.96 7.42
CA GLY A 137 -11.02 -6.23 7.97
C GLY A 137 -9.89 -5.39 7.35
N LYS A 138 -10.20 -4.45 6.44
CA LYS A 138 -9.21 -3.53 5.88
C LYS A 138 -9.08 -2.30 6.77
N GLU A 139 -7.85 -1.82 6.93
CA GLU A 139 -7.54 -0.66 7.76
C GLU A 139 -8.00 0.63 7.09
N PHE A 140 -8.62 1.53 7.87
CA PHE A 140 -9.12 2.81 7.37
C PHE A 140 -8.34 3.94 7.98
N TRP A 141 -7.65 4.70 7.13
CA TRP A 141 -7.06 5.98 7.48
C TRP A 141 -7.32 7.02 6.41
N GLY A 142 -7.27 8.28 6.81
CA GLY A 142 -7.43 9.42 5.92
C GLY A 142 -6.48 10.56 6.29
N SER A 143 -6.23 11.44 5.33
CA SER A 143 -5.44 12.64 5.53
C SER A 143 -6.13 13.91 5.04
N THR A 144 -5.70 15.06 5.56
CA THR A 144 -6.01 16.34 4.92
C THR A 144 -5.11 16.58 3.70
N VAL A 145 -5.56 17.46 2.81
CA VAL A 145 -4.89 17.76 1.52
C VAL A 145 -4.05 19.05 1.56
N GLN A 146 -3.96 19.69 2.72
CA GLN A 146 -3.26 20.96 2.91
C GLN A 146 -2.67 21.03 4.31
N GLU A 147 -1.66 21.90 4.47
CA GLU A 147 -1.00 22.15 5.74
C GLU A 147 -1.96 22.76 6.79
N PRO A 148 -1.90 22.33 8.06
CA PRO A 148 -1.14 21.17 8.55
C PRO A 148 -1.71 19.85 8.03
N PHE A 149 -0.85 18.96 7.53
CA PHE A 149 -1.26 17.64 7.05
C PHE A 149 -1.57 16.75 8.25
N MET A 150 -2.84 16.46 8.45
CA MET A 150 -3.31 15.60 9.52
C MET A 150 -3.55 14.20 8.97
N TYR A 151 -3.08 13.18 9.69
CA TYR A 151 -3.27 11.78 9.35
C TYR A 151 -3.96 11.10 10.52
N ALA A 152 -4.99 10.31 10.25
CA ALA A 152 -5.70 9.58 11.29
C ALA A 152 -6.29 8.28 10.77
N GLY A 153 -6.28 7.24 11.60
CA GLY A 153 -6.80 5.93 11.24
C GLY A 153 -7.20 5.07 12.44
N VAL A 154 -7.83 3.94 12.14
CA VAL A 154 -8.18 2.89 13.13
C VAL A 154 -7.61 1.56 12.65
N MET A 155 -7.01 0.83 13.59
CA MET A 155 -6.34 -0.45 13.36
C MET A 155 -6.50 -1.38 14.59
N GLU A 156 -6.21 -2.66 14.43
CA GLU A 156 -6.30 -3.64 15.53
C GLU A 156 -5.16 -3.46 16.56
N THR A 157 -5.50 -3.33 17.84
CA THR A 157 -4.52 -3.14 18.93
C THR A 157 -3.58 -4.33 19.09
N ALA A 158 -4.02 -5.53 18.72
CA ALA A 158 -3.23 -6.75 18.85
C ALA A 158 -1.94 -6.67 18.03
N GLU A 159 -1.95 -5.96 16.91
CA GLU A 159 -0.90 -6.02 15.90
C GLU A 159 0.14 -4.92 16.07
N ILE A 160 -0.24 -3.74 16.59
CA ILE A 160 0.59 -2.54 16.52
C ILE A 160 1.59 -2.43 17.68
N LYS A 161 2.86 -2.19 17.34
CA LYS A 161 3.90 -1.72 18.27
C LYS A 161 4.08 -0.20 18.22
N GLN A 162 4.12 0.36 17.01
CA GLN A 162 4.14 1.80 16.78
C GLN A 162 3.76 2.15 15.33
N ILE A 163 3.37 3.40 15.13
CA ILE A 163 3.10 3.99 13.81
C ILE A 163 3.97 5.23 13.67
N ILE A 164 4.61 5.37 12.52
CA ILE A 164 5.50 6.49 12.18
C ILE A 164 4.93 7.18 10.95
N VAL A 165 4.73 8.50 11.06
CA VAL A 165 4.25 9.37 9.99
C VAL A 165 5.34 10.40 9.71
N GLY A 166 6.04 10.22 8.60
CA GLY A 166 7.25 10.95 8.27
C GLY A 166 8.33 10.65 9.32
N GLU A 167 8.70 11.66 10.10
CA GLU A 167 9.67 11.52 11.19
C GLU A 167 9.00 11.44 12.57
N GLN A 168 7.66 11.52 12.64
CA GLN A 168 6.94 11.62 13.90
C GLN A 168 6.28 10.30 14.28
N LYS A 169 6.38 9.94 15.55
CA LYS A 169 5.58 8.84 16.11
C LYS A 169 4.14 9.29 16.28
N ALA A 170 3.19 8.50 15.77
CA ALA A 170 1.78 8.77 15.92
C ALA A 170 1.34 8.64 17.39
N THR A 171 0.35 9.45 17.77
CA THR A 171 -0.38 9.29 19.02
C THR A 171 -1.34 8.10 18.88
N LEU A 172 -1.33 7.20 19.87
CA LEU A 172 -2.19 6.01 19.91
C LEU A 172 -3.19 6.12 21.06
N ILE A 173 -4.47 5.97 20.75
CA ILE A 173 -5.60 6.04 21.70
C ILE A 173 -6.34 4.69 21.63
N PRO A 174 -6.27 3.86 22.68
CA PRO A 174 -7.05 2.64 22.75
C PRO A 174 -8.55 2.92 22.68
N LEU A 175 -9.25 2.16 21.85
CA LEU A 175 -10.71 2.13 21.74
C LEU A 175 -11.27 0.85 22.36
N THR A 176 -12.59 0.70 22.34
CA THR A 176 -13.26 -0.57 22.67
C THR A 176 -13.01 -1.63 21.58
N ASP A 177 -13.36 -2.89 21.87
CA ASP A 177 -13.31 -4.00 20.93
C ASP A 177 -11.89 -4.37 20.41
N GLY A 178 -10.84 -3.97 21.13
CA GLY A 178 -9.46 -4.29 20.76
C GLY A 178 -8.92 -3.46 19.58
N LEU A 179 -9.48 -2.27 19.37
CA LEU A 179 -9.06 -1.34 18.33
C LEU A 179 -8.24 -0.18 18.91
N THR A 180 -7.39 0.43 18.09
CA THR A 180 -6.61 1.63 18.42
C THR A 180 -6.90 2.71 17.38
N TYR A 181 -7.30 3.88 17.83
CA TYR A 181 -7.28 5.10 17.02
C TYR A 181 -5.88 5.68 17.05
N TRP A 182 -5.36 6.06 15.89
CA TRP A 182 -4.06 6.70 15.80
C TRP A 182 -4.15 8.00 15.00
N PHE A 183 -3.27 8.96 15.33
CA PHE A 183 -3.11 10.15 14.52
C PHE A 183 -1.71 10.77 14.61
N ALA A 184 -1.36 11.55 13.58
CA ALA A 184 -0.17 12.38 13.56
C ALA A 184 -0.43 13.65 12.73
N ILE A 185 0.42 14.66 12.92
CA ILE A 185 0.40 15.88 12.12
C ILE A 185 1.79 16.13 11.54
N SER A 186 1.85 16.46 10.26
CA SER A 186 3.08 16.88 9.60
C SER A 186 2.88 18.24 8.92
N ASP A 187 3.96 18.98 8.81
CA ASP A 187 4.08 20.18 7.98
C ASP A 187 4.10 19.84 6.48
N LYS A 188 4.29 18.57 6.11
CA LYS A 188 4.38 18.10 4.72
C LYS A 188 3.59 16.81 4.49
N ALA A 189 3.46 16.42 3.23
CA ALA A 189 3.05 15.05 2.90
C ALA A 189 4.06 14.06 3.52
N ALA A 190 3.60 12.93 4.04
CA ALA A 190 4.43 12.03 4.82
C ALA A 190 4.23 10.56 4.45
N ARG A 191 5.32 9.80 4.45
CA ARG A 191 5.31 8.33 4.43
C ARG A 191 4.72 7.82 5.75
N ILE A 192 3.85 6.81 5.69
CA ILE A 192 3.22 6.21 6.87
C ILE A 192 3.62 4.75 6.95
N ILE A 193 4.27 4.36 8.05
CA ILE A 193 4.65 2.98 8.31
C ILE A 193 4.20 2.51 9.68
N VAL A 194 3.91 1.22 9.77
CA VAL A 194 3.56 0.53 11.01
C VAL A 194 4.67 -0.48 11.29
N GLN A 195 5.06 -0.54 12.55
CA GLN A 195 5.79 -1.68 13.09
C GLN A 195 4.81 -2.54 13.88
N ASN A 196 4.72 -3.81 13.52
CA ASN A 196 3.91 -4.78 14.21
C ASN A 196 4.64 -5.36 15.43
N LYS A 197 3.90 -6.04 16.32
CA LYS A 197 4.46 -6.63 17.55
C LYS A 197 5.40 -7.80 17.28
N ASP A 198 5.25 -8.47 16.15
CA ASP A 198 6.21 -9.47 15.65
C ASP A 198 7.49 -8.83 15.05
N ASN A 199 7.57 -7.49 15.05
CA ASN A 199 8.62 -6.64 14.47
C ASN A 199 8.63 -6.56 12.95
N THR A 200 7.64 -7.12 12.26
CA THR A 200 7.45 -6.83 10.83
C THR A 200 7.07 -5.38 10.63
N TRP A 201 7.46 -4.81 9.49
CA TRP A 201 7.05 -3.47 9.10
C TRP A 201 6.14 -3.51 7.88
N GLU A 202 5.25 -2.54 7.79
CA GLU A 202 4.40 -2.35 6.62
C GLU A 202 4.21 -0.85 6.33
N ARG A 203 3.97 -0.54 5.06
CA ARG A 203 3.60 0.80 4.63
C ARG A 203 2.09 0.85 4.43
N LEU A 204 1.43 1.77 5.14
CA LEU A 204 -0.03 1.87 5.04
C LEU A 204 -0.42 2.46 3.68
N ALA A 205 -1.11 1.66 2.88
CA ALA A 205 -1.92 2.15 1.77
C ALA A 205 -3.29 2.60 2.30
N GLY A 206 -3.92 3.53 1.60
CA GLY A 206 -5.22 4.09 1.96
C GLY A 206 -6.32 3.52 1.06
N ASP A 207 -7.54 3.43 1.60
CA ASP A 207 -8.70 2.84 0.90
C ASP A 207 -9.27 3.73 -0.23
N LEU A 208 -8.87 5.00 -0.33
CA LEU A 208 -9.34 5.93 -1.38
C LEU A 208 -9.17 5.38 -2.79
N TYR A 209 -8.23 4.45 -2.98
CA TYR A 209 -7.92 3.81 -4.25
C TYR A 209 -8.03 2.27 -4.21
N SER A 210 -8.63 1.67 -3.19
CA SER A 210 -8.85 0.21 -3.16
C SER A 210 -9.79 -0.29 -4.25
N ARG A 211 -10.57 0.60 -4.87
CA ARG A 211 -11.32 0.29 -6.10
C ARG A 211 -10.44 0.29 -7.36
N ILE A 212 -9.23 0.85 -7.29
CA ILE A 212 -8.22 0.81 -8.36
C ILE A 212 -7.44 -0.52 -8.33
N ASP A 213 -7.65 -1.37 -7.32
CA ASP A 213 -7.24 -2.78 -7.36
C ASP A 213 -7.96 -3.58 -8.48
N GLU A 214 -8.83 -2.96 -9.28
CA GLU A 214 -9.48 -3.57 -10.45
C GLU A 214 -8.52 -3.93 -11.61
N ILE A 215 -7.26 -3.45 -11.62
CA ILE A 215 -6.24 -4.13 -12.43
C ILE A 215 -5.75 -5.34 -11.63
N GLU A 216 -6.60 -6.37 -11.60
CA GLU A 216 -6.39 -7.58 -10.79
C GLU A 216 -5.18 -8.37 -11.29
N HIS A 217 -4.79 -8.25 -12.57
CA HIS A 217 -3.70 -9.02 -13.17
C HIS A 217 -3.37 -8.51 -14.58
N ILE A 218 -2.26 -8.95 -15.16
CA ILE A 218 -1.92 -8.68 -16.55
C ILE A 218 -2.82 -9.55 -17.46
N PRO A 219 -3.59 -8.97 -18.39
CA PRO A 219 -4.47 -9.73 -19.28
C PRO A 219 -3.71 -10.69 -20.21
N LEU A 220 -4.40 -11.71 -20.71
CA LEU A 220 -3.88 -12.61 -21.74
C LEU A 220 -4.41 -12.20 -23.12
N ILE A 221 -3.50 -12.03 -24.08
CA ILE A 221 -3.80 -11.69 -25.47
C ILE A 221 -3.55 -12.91 -26.36
N ASN A 222 -4.63 -13.48 -26.88
CA ASN A 222 -4.61 -14.70 -27.69
C ASN A 222 -4.38 -14.47 -29.19
N SER A 223 -4.64 -13.26 -29.67
CA SER A 223 -4.39 -12.85 -31.05
C SER A 223 -4.02 -11.38 -31.10
N LEU A 224 -2.94 -11.08 -31.82
CA LEU A 224 -2.53 -9.71 -32.12
C LEU A 224 -3.41 -9.11 -33.22
N SER A 225 -3.70 -7.82 -33.11
CA SER A 225 -4.49 -7.06 -34.07
C SER A 225 -3.83 -5.72 -34.41
N GLY A 226 -4.12 -5.18 -35.59
CA GLY A 226 -3.56 -3.90 -36.02
C GLY A 226 -2.02 -3.91 -36.04
N GLU A 227 -1.43 -2.98 -35.31
CA GLU A 227 0.04 -2.81 -35.18
C GLU A 227 0.59 -3.39 -33.88
N GLN A 228 -0.20 -4.19 -33.14
CA GLN A 228 0.25 -4.83 -31.91
C GLN A 228 1.38 -5.83 -32.17
N TYR A 229 2.33 -5.89 -31.25
CA TYR A 229 3.44 -6.84 -31.29
C TYR A 229 3.86 -7.27 -29.89
N ALA A 230 4.51 -8.44 -29.81
CA ALA A 230 5.04 -8.97 -28.57
C ALA A 230 6.53 -8.64 -28.41
N ILE A 231 6.95 -8.31 -27.19
CA ILE A 231 8.35 -8.14 -26.81
C ILE A 231 8.67 -8.97 -25.57
N GLN A 232 9.88 -9.51 -25.50
CA GLN A 232 10.37 -10.15 -24.28
C GLN A 232 11.13 -9.12 -23.47
N LEU A 233 10.60 -8.76 -22.30
CA LEU A 233 11.32 -7.91 -21.36
C LEU A 233 12.38 -8.76 -20.64
N THR A 234 13.61 -8.25 -20.62
CA THR A 234 14.75 -8.89 -19.91
C THR A 234 15.21 -8.09 -18.70
N SER A 235 14.77 -6.83 -18.58
CA SER A 235 15.05 -5.95 -17.46
C SER A 235 14.02 -6.13 -16.35
N ASN A 236 14.44 -6.03 -15.09
CA ASN A 236 13.55 -6.02 -13.93
C ASN A 236 13.12 -4.60 -13.49
N THR A 237 13.20 -3.63 -14.40
CA THR A 237 12.71 -2.25 -14.17
C THR A 237 11.24 -2.18 -13.78
N MET A 238 10.42 -3.12 -14.27
CA MET A 238 8.99 -3.21 -13.94
C MET A 238 8.67 -4.27 -12.88
N GLU A 239 9.67 -4.77 -12.14
CA GLU A 239 9.45 -5.80 -11.12
C GLU A 239 8.78 -5.23 -9.85
N GLN A 240 7.69 -5.86 -9.42
CA GLN A 240 6.99 -5.59 -8.16
C GLN A 240 7.23 -6.69 -7.10
N GLY A 241 8.29 -7.48 -7.30
CA GLY A 241 8.78 -8.50 -6.35
C GLY A 241 8.49 -9.93 -6.77
N LYS A 242 7.77 -10.15 -7.88
CA LYS A 242 7.44 -11.49 -8.40
C LYS A 242 7.71 -11.67 -9.90
N GLN A 243 8.51 -10.82 -10.53
CA GLN A 243 8.91 -10.90 -11.95
C GLN A 243 7.74 -10.78 -12.94
N GLU A 244 6.78 -9.92 -12.60
CA GLU A 244 5.50 -9.80 -13.30
C GLU A 244 5.73 -9.58 -14.82
N TYR A 245 6.43 -8.53 -15.24
CA TYR A 245 6.56 -8.21 -16.67
C TYR A 245 7.65 -8.99 -17.43
N THR A 246 8.46 -9.81 -16.77
CA THR A 246 9.58 -10.53 -17.42
C THR A 246 9.28 -12.01 -17.64
N GLN A 247 8.21 -12.53 -17.06
CA GLN A 247 7.89 -13.96 -17.09
C GLN A 247 7.45 -14.45 -18.48
N TYR A 248 6.71 -13.64 -19.21
CA TYR A 248 6.18 -13.97 -20.53
C TYR A 248 6.39 -12.81 -21.50
N PRO A 249 6.35 -13.06 -22.82
CA PRO A 249 6.31 -11.99 -23.80
C PRO A 249 5.11 -11.08 -23.52
N ILE A 250 5.35 -9.77 -23.45
CA ILE A 250 4.32 -8.77 -23.25
C ILE A 250 3.87 -8.22 -24.60
N VAL A 251 2.57 -8.05 -24.77
CA VAL A 251 1.98 -7.43 -25.95
C VAL A 251 1.87 -5.93 -25.71
N VAL A 252 2.35 -5.16 -26.68
CA VAL A 252 2.22 -3.72 -26.70
C VAL A 252 1.39 -3.27 -27.91
N ASP A 253 0.67 -2.17 -27.75
CA ASP A 253 -0.15 -1.53 -28.77
C ASP A 253 0.33 -0.11 -29.05
N PRO A 254 0.88 0.17 -30.24
CA PRO A 254 1.21 1.53 -30.67
C PRO A 254 -0.02 2.42 -30.93
N GLN A 255 -1.18 1.80 -31.19
CA GLN A 255 -2.42 2.50 -31.56
C GLN A 255 -3.37 2.57 -30.36
N PHE A 256 -3.03 3.40 -29.37
CA PHE A 256 -3.87 3.66 -28.20
C PHE A 256 -4.52 5.05 -28.25
N ASP A 257 -5.78 5.14 -27.81
CA ASP A 257 -6.55 6.40 -27.86
C ASP A 257 -6.16 7.38 -26.75
N GLN A 258 -5.87 6.85 -25.55
CA GLN A 258 -5.53 7.64 -24.36
C GLN A 258 -4.63 6.84 -23.42
N LEU A 259 -3.90 7.57 -22.58
CA LEU A 259 -3.19 7.01 -21.43
C LEU A 259 -3.98 7.29 -20.16
N ASP A 260 -4.18 6.25 -19.39
CA ASP A 260 -4.75 6.31 -18.06
C ASP A 260 -3.62 6.20 -17.02
N ARG A 261 -3.87 6.72 -15.82
CA ARG A 261 -2.93 6.56 -14.71
C ARG A 261 -2.76 5.06 -14.43
N LEU A 262 -1.53 4.67 -14.09
CA LEU A 262 -1.06 3.31 -13.87
C LEU A 262 -0.84 2.48 -15.14
N ASP A 263 -1.13 3.01 -16.33
CA ASP A 263 -0.72 2.33 -17.56
C ASP A 263 0.80 2.08 -17.57
N VAL A 264 1.20 0.94 -18.12
CA VAL A 264 2.61 0.66 -18.43
C VAL A 264 2.83 0.96 -19.90
N ILE A 265 3.89 1.70 -20.19
CA ILE A 265 4.21 2.14 -21.55
C ILE A 265 5.64 1.79 -21.92
N LEU A 266 5.87 1.66 -23.22
CA LEU A 266 7.17 1.67 -23.86
C LEU A 266 7.37 3.06 -24.46
N TYR A 267 8.52 3.68 -24.21
CA TYR A 267 8.84 5.00 -24.77
C TYR A 267 10.32 5.09 -25.13
N THR A 268 10.63 5.99 -26.07
CA THR A 268 12.00 6.31 -26.44
C THR A 268 12.48 7.52 -25.62
N ALA A 269 13.44 7.28 -24.73
CA ALA A 269 14.07 8.31 -23.92
C ALA A 269 14.89 9.29 -24.79
N LYS A 270 15.26 10.45 -24.23
CA LYS A 270 15.99 11.51 -24.97
C LYS A 270 17.36 11.07 -25.50
N ASP A 271 17.96 10.06 -24.89
CA ASP A 271 19.22 9.44 -25.33
C ASP A 271 19.02 8.34 -26.38
N GLY A 272 17.77 8.08 -26.79
CA GLY A 272 17.39 7.09 -27.80
C GLY A 272 17.20 5.67 -27.24
N GLN A 273 17.32 5.46 -25.94
CA GLN A 273 17.06 4.15 -25.33
C GLN A 273 15.56 3.90 -25.22
N GLN A 274 15.13 2.67 -25.53
CA GLN A 274 13.77 2.23 -25.21
C GLN A 274 13.67 1.88 -23.73
N VAL A 275 12.66 2.45 -23.07
CA VAL A 275 12.42 2.31 -21.64
C VAL A 275 10.98 1.88 -21.41
N MET A 276 10.78 1.02 -20.42
CA MET A 276 9.45 0.65 -19.93
C MET A 276 9.21 1.29 -18.56
N SER A 277 8.07 1.94 -18.40
CA SER A 277 7.78 2.68 -17.17
C SER A 277 6.27 2.79 -16.94
N ARG A 278 5.87 3.12 -15.71
CA ARG A 278 4.47 3.31 -15.32
C ARG A 278 4.10 4.78 -15.37
N VAL A 279 2.96 5.10 -15.97
CA VAL A 279 2.39 6.45 -16.01
C VAL A 279 1.79 6.77 -14.64
N LEU A 280 2.38 7.70 -13.89
CA LEU A 280 1.84 8.12 -12.60
C LEU A 280 1.28 9.54 -12.61
N GLY A 281 1.77 10.44 -13.48
CA GLY A 281 1.23 11.79 -13.65
C GLY A 281 0.65 12.02 -15.04
N LEU A 282 -0.51 12.67 -15.11
CA LEU A 282 -1.23 12.96 -16.34
C LEU A 282 -1.09 14.44 -16.75
N PRO A 283 -1.42 14.81 -17.99
CA PRO A 283 -1.28 16.19 -18.46
C PRO A 283 -2.02 17.21 -17.58
N ASN A 284 -1.40 18.39 -17.40
CA ASN A 284 -1.87 19.50 -16.58
C ASN A 284 -1.86 19.26 -15.05
N GLU A 285 -1.34 18.14 -14.56
CA GLU A 285 -1.18 17.90 -13.12
C GLU A 285 0.11 18.50 -12.57
N THR A 286 0.13 18.78 -11.27
CA THR A 286 1.39 18.96 -10.53
C THR A 286 1.80 17.65 -9.88
N ILE A 287 3.08 17.31 -10.01
CA ILE A 287 3.68 16.11 -9.42
C ILE A 287 4.79 16.52 -8.47
N GLU A 288 4.80 15.93 -7.28
CA GLU A 288 5.85 16.03 -6.29
C GLU A 288 6.09 14.63 -5.71
N ILE A 289 7.32 14.34 -5.26
CA ILE A 289 7.60 13.13 -4.48
C ILE A 289 8.16 13.58 -3.14
N ILE A 290 7.53 13.16 -2.05
CA ILE A 290 7.97 13.47 -0.69
C ILE A 290 8.21 12.17 0.05
N ASN A 291 9.45 11.95 0.50
CA ASN A 291 9.87 10.74 1.24
C ASN A 291 9.42 9.43 0.56
N GLY A 292 9.63 9.37 -0.75
CA GLY A 292 9.24 8.22 -1.57
C GLY A 292 7.73 8.01 -1.68
N SER A 293 6.90 9.03 -1.46
CA SER A 293 5.45 9.03 -1.74
C SER A 293 5.15 9.99 -2.89
N VAL A 294 4.44 9.54 -3.92
CA VAL A 294 3.96 10.41 -4.99
C VAL A 294 2.78 11.27 -4.49
N VAL A 295 2.84 12.56 -4.78
CA VAL A 295 1.85 13.58 -4.48
C VAL A 295 1.40 14.23 -5.79
N ILE A 296 0.09 14.23 -6.03
CA ILE A 296 -0.50 14.75 -7.27
C ILE A 296 -1.47 15.87 -6.92
N ASN A 297 -1.31 17.05 -7.53
CA ASN A 297 -2.15 18.22 -7.26
C ASN A 297 -2.25 18.53 -5.75
N THR A 298 -1.11 18.44 -5.04
CA THR A 298 -0.97 18.56 -3.57
C THR A 298 -1.66 17.48 -2.73
N ILE A 299 -2.20 16.44 -3.36
CA ILE A 299 -2.87 15.33 -2.68
C ILE A 299 -1.92 14.12 -2.66
N PRO A 300 -1.49 13.64 -1.48
CA PRO A 300 -0.75 12.39 -1.37
C PRO A 300 -1.63 11.23 -1.82
N ILE A 301 -1.11 10.36 -2.70
CA ILE A 301 -1.86 9.22 -3.20
C ILE A 301 -1.40 7.96 -2.46
N PRO A 302 -2.18 7.43 -1.51
CA PRO A 302 -1.75 6.34 -0.66
C PRO A 302 -1.98 4.99 -1.35
N TYR A 303 -1.34 4.77 -2.48
CA TYR A 303 -1.49 3.55 -3.28
C TYR A 303 -0.15 2.87 -3.50
N HIS A 304 -0.12 1.53 -3.52
CA HIS A 304 1.14 0.78 -3.55
C HIS A 304 2.02 1.10 -4.76
N ALA A 305 1.46 1.41 -5.92
CA ALA A 305 2.24 1.83 -7.10
C ALA A 305 2.83 3.25 -6.98
N MET A 306 2.33 4.06 -6.04
CA MET A 306 2.75 5.45 -5.77
C MET A 306 3.84 5.54 -4.69
N PHE A 307 4.33 4.39 -4.22
CA PHE A 307 5.34 4.29 -3.19
C PHE A 307 6.68 3.89 -3.80
N ALA A 308 7.73 4.55 -3.34
CA ALA A 308 9.10 4.13 -3.58
C ALA A 308 9.26 2.67 -3.16
N LYS A 309 9.81 1.88 -4.09
CA LYS A 309 10.02 0.46 -3.88
C LYS A 309 11.23 -0.05 -4.64
N ILE A 310 11.85 -1.08 -4.07
CA ILE A 310 12.96 -1.82 -4.68
C ILE A 310 12.60 -3.31 -4.61
N MET A 311 12.58 -3.98 -5.77
CA MET A 311 12.24 -5.41 -5.86
C MET A 311 10.92 -5.77 -5.15
N GLY A 312 9.92 -4.89 -5.22
CA GLY A 312 8.62 -5.05 -4.56
C GLY A 312 8.52 -4.59 -3.11
N GLU A 313 9.64 -4.34 -2.42
CA GLU A 313 9.63 -3.84 -1.05
C GLU A 313 9.32 -2.35 -1.02
N THR A 314 8.30 -1.94 -0.26
CA THR A 314 7.90 -0.52 -0.09
C THR A 314 8.37 0.08 1.23
N VAL A 315 9.06 -0.73 2.05
CA VAL A 315 9.52 -0.40 3.39
C VAL A 315 11.02 -0.61 3.49
N TYR A 316 11.75 0.49 3.72
CA TYR A 316 13.21 0.49 3.86
C TYR A 316 13.70 -0.48 4.94
N GLU A 317 13.03 -0.50 6.09
CA GLU A 317 13.38 -1.30 7.25
C GLU A 317 13.33 -2.81 6.95
N ASN A 318 12.30 -3.27 6.23
CA ASN A 318 12.21 -4.66 5.77
C ASN A 318 13.29 -4.97 4.73
N TYR A 319 13.59 -4.03 3.83
CA TYR A 319 14.57 -4.21 2.78
C TYR A 319 15.97 -4.43 3.36
N ILE A 320 16.40 -3.59 4.29
CA ILE A 320 17.74 -3.73 4.92
C ILE A 320 17.88 -4.98 5.76
N GLU A 321 16.79 -5.45 6.39
CA GLU A 321 16.77 -6.73 7.12
C GLU A 321 16.97 -7.93 6.18
N LYS A 322 16.43 -7.86 4.96
CA LYS A 322 16.50 -8.93 3.96
C LYS A 322 17.80 -8.96 3.17
N PHE A 323 18.36 -7.79 2.85
CA PHE A 323 19.39 -7.68 1.82
C PHE A 323 20.75 -7.14 2.30
N GLU A 324 20.89 -6.75 3.58
CA GLU A 324 22.11 -6.18 4.18
C GLU A 324 22.66 -4.94 3.43
N ASP A 325 22.36 -3.75 3.98
CA ASP A 325 22.76 -2.38 3.61
C ASP A 325 23.49 -2.13 2.26
N THR A 326 22.80 -1.39 1.38
CA THR A 326 23.42 -0.63 0.30
C THR A 326 23.10 0.84 0.55
N GLU A 327 24.10 1.71 0.74
CA GLU A 327 23.90 3.17 0.98
C GLU A 327 22.91 3.80 -0.04
N ASN A 328 22.83 3.25 -1.25
CA ASN A 328 21.92 3.69 -2.31
C ASN A 328 20.42 3.42 -2.03
N ALA A 329 20.06 2.42 -1.21
CA ALA A 329 18.66 2.06 -0.99
C ALA A 329 17.92 3.16 -0.20
N GLN A 330 18.59 3.76 0.79
CA GLN A 330 18.01 4.86 1.57
C GLN A 330 17.64 6.04 0.65
N GLU A 331 18.51 6.41 -0.28
CA GLU A 331 18.24 7.51 -1.23
C GLU A 331 16.99 7.24 -2.08
N ILE A 332 16.73 5.99 -2.45
CA ILE A 332 15.56 5.59 -3.23
C ILE A 332 14.28 5.58 -2.37
N PHE A 333 14.31 4.94 -1.20
CA PHE A 333 13.12 4.84 -0.33
C PHE A 333 12.66 6.19 0.22
N PHE A 334 13.60 7.12 0.40
CA PHE A 334 13.34 8.49 0.85
C PHE A 334 13.50 9.52 -0.27
N PHE A 335 13.39 9.10 -1.53
CA PHE A 335 13.54 9.97 -2.69
C PHE A 335 12.59 11.16 -2.62
N ASN A 336 13.11 12.36 -2.94
CA ASN A 336 12.33 13.58 -3.02
C ASN A 336 12.46 14.18 -4.41
N HIS A 337 11.32 14.58 -4.99
CA HIS A 337 11.24 15.25 -6.28
C HIS A 337 10.46 16.54 -6.11
N ALA A 338 11.05 17.65 -6.52
CA ALA A 338 10.42 18.96 -6.40
C ALA A 338 9.15 19.06 -7.24
N ILE A 339 8.21 19.90 -6.79
CA ILE A 339 6.96 20.15 -7.52
C ILE A 339 7.23 20.50 -8.98
N THR A 340 6.61 19.73 -9.87
CA THR A 340 6.74 19.83 -11.32
C THR A 340 5.35 19.99 -11.91
N GLN A 341 5.11 21.09 -12.63
CA GLN A 341 3.88 21.29 -13.39
C GLN A 341 4.03 20.63 -14.77
N LEU A 342 3.18 19.64 -15.07
CA LEU A 342 3.12 19.02 -16.38
C LEU A 342 2.33 19.91 -17.35
N SER A 343 2.80 20.04 -18.58
CA SER A 343 2.03 20.67 -19.66
C SER A 343 0.92 19.75 -20.21
N GLU A 344 0.14 20.26 -21.17
CA GLU A 344 -0.89 19.47 -21.87
C GLU A 344 -0.33 18.30 -22.70
N LYS A 345 0.99 18.28 -22.92
CA LYS A 345 1.69 17.27 -23.75
C LYS A 345 2.65 16.40 -22.94
N GLU A 346 2.66 16.53 -21.61
CA GLU A 346 3.61 15.82 -20.77
C GLU A 346 2.89 14.88 -19.80
N ILE A 347 3.58 13.79 -19.51
CA ILE A 347 3.22 12.82 -18.46
C ILE A 347 4.41 12.60 -17.56
N PHE A 348 4.17 12.09 -16.35
CA PHE A 348 5.23 11.72 -15.41
C PHE A 348 5.28 10.21 -15.27
N VAL A 349 6.46 9.64 -15.48
CA VAL A 349 6.68 8.19 -15.54
C VAL A 349 7.67 7.76 -14.48
N ILE A 350 7.40 6.61 -13.87
CA ILE A 350 8.24 6.00 -12.82
C ILE A 350 8.32 4.48 -13.07
N PRO A 351 9.51 3.86 -13.07
CA PRO A 351 9.64 2.41 -13.09
C PRO A 351 9.04 1.80 -11.81
N ASP A 352 8.54 0.55 -11.87
CA ASP A 352 8.09 -0.10 -10.65
C ASP A 352 9.24 -0.41 -9.70
N ASN A 353 10.44 -0.70 -10.22
CA ASN A 353 11.66 -0.79 -9.43
C ASN A 353 12.43 0.53 -9.52
N TRP A 354 12.30 1.38 -8.49
CA TRP A 354 12.77 2.76 -8.51
C TRP A 354 14.30 2.91 -8.57
N SER A 355 15.05 1.82 -8.33
CA SER A 355 16.51 1.83 -8.37
C SER A 355 17.11 1.61 -9.77
N LEU A 356 16.29 1.27 -10.77
CA LEU A 356 16.80 0.76 -12.06
C LEU A 356 16.61 1.68 -13.27
N ASP A 357 15.71 2.66 -13.20
CA ASP A 357 15.48 3.58 -14.33
C ASP A 357 15.10 4.99 -13.87
N LYS A 358 14.86 5.86 -14.86
CA LYS A 358 14.59 7.29 -14.67
C LYS A 358 13.19 7.53 -14.12
N ILE A 359 13.13 8.44 -13.16
CA ILE A 359 11.91 9.07 -12.67
C ILE A 359 11.86 10.45 -13.32
N GLU A 360 10.96 10.65 -14.29
CA GLU A 360 11.00 11.85 -15.14
C GLU A 360 9.64 12.24 -15.76
N ALA A 361 9.56 13.51 -16.16
CA ALA A 361 8.51 13.99 -17.07
C ALA A 361 8.94 13.76 -18.52
N ILE A 362 8.06 13.19 -19.34
CA ILE A 362 8.30 12.94 -20.76
C ILE A 362 7.17 13.53 -21.61
N SER A 363 7.47 13.83 -22.87
CA SER A 363 6.44 14.20 -23.85
C SER A 363 5.62 12.99 -24.26
N LEU A 364 4.31 13.17 -24.47
CA LEU A 364 3.42 12.17 -25.06
C LEU A 364 3.93 11.69 -26.43
N GLU A 365 4.64 12.54 -27.17
CA GLU A 365 5.25 12.18 -28.47
C GLU A 365 6.42 11.19 -28.34
N GLN A 366 6.96 10.98 -27.14
CA GLN A 366 8.00 9.97 -26.88
C GLN A 366 7.43 8.57 -26.66
N VAL A 367 6.12 8.46 -26.42
CA VAL A 367 5.46 7.18 -26.13
C VAL A 367 5.33 6.37 -27.41
N ASP A 368 5.95 5.19 -27.42
CA ASP A 368 5.96 4.30 -28.59
C ASP A 368 4.75 3.37 -28.58
N ALA A 369 4.39 2.83 -27.41
CA ALA A 369 3.29 1.88 -27.26
C ALA A 369 2.81 1.74 -25.80
N LYS A 370 1.56 1.28 -25.62
CA LYS A 370 0.99 0.89 -24.32
C LYS A 370 1.06 -0.63 -24.14
N VAL A 371 1.43 -1.12 -22.95
CA VAL A 371 1.37 -2.55 -22.62
C VAL A 371 -0.10 -2.95 -22.39
N ILE A 372 -0.54 -4.00 -23.07
CA ILE A 372 -1.95 -4.45 -23.04
C ILE A 372 -2.14 -5.88 -22.47
N GLY A 373 -1.08 -6.66 -22.28
CA GLY A 373 -1.17 -7.99 -21.69
C GLY A 373 0.06 -8.86 -21.96
N TYR A 374 -0.02 -10.16 -21.66
CA TYR A 374 0.93 -11.16 -22.14
C TYR A 374 0.45 -11.81 -23.43
N GLU A 375 1.38 -12.22 -24.28
CA GLU A 375 1.08 -13.07 -25.42
C GLU A 375 0.78 -14.49 -24.90
N SER A 376 -0.48 -14.91 -25.01
CA SER A 376 -0.91 -16.18 -24.43
C SER A 376 -0.61 -17.40 -25.28
N LYS A 377 -0.27 -17.21 -26.57
CA LYS A 377 -0.16 -18.31 -27.55
C LYS A 377 0.85 -19.39 -27.17
N ASP A 378 2.01 -19.00 -26.65
CA ASP A 378 3.02 -19.96 -26.22
C ASP A 378 2.72 -20.54 -24.84
N ILE A 379 2.10 -19.76 -23.97
CA ILE A 379 1.73 -20.17 -22.61
C ILE A 379 0.57 -21.17 -22.64
N GLU A 380 -0.41 -20.98 -23.52
CA GLU A 380 -1.57 -21.86 -23.67
C GLU A 380 -1.22 -23.25 -24.20
N LYS A 381 -0.04 -23.44 -24.80
CA LYS A 381 0.46 -24.76 -25.21
C LYS A 381 0.68 -25.69 -24.03
N GLU A 382 0.84 -25.15 -22.83
CA GLU A 382 0.93 -25.93 -21.60
C GLU A 382 -0.35 -26.70 -21.29
N TRP A 383 -1.48 -26.29 -21.87
CA TRP A 383 -2.78 -26.96 -21.73
C TRP A 383 -3.25 -27.57 -23.05
N THR A 384 -3.90 -28.72 -22.94
CA THR A 384 -4.51 -29.42 -24.07
C THR A 384 -5.86 -28.80 -24.43
N GLU A 385 -6.35 -29.07 -25.64
CA GLU A 385 -7.70 -28.65 -26.03
C GLU A 385 -8.78 -29.28 -25.15
N GLN A 386 -8.57 -30.52 -24.70
CA GLN A 386 -9.47 -31.20 -23.76
C GLN A 386 -9.55 -30.44 -22.43
N GLU A 387 -8.41 -30.07 -21.84
CA GLU A 387 -8.36 -29.33 -20.57
C GLU A 387 -9.06 -27.98 -20.66
N ARG A 388 -8.79 -27.21 -21.72
CA ARG A 388 -9.47 -25.92 -21.96
C ARG A 388 -10.98 -26.09 -22.15
N SER A 389 -11.39 -27.16 -22.84
CA SER A 389 -12.81 -27.47 -23.05
C SER A 389 -13.52 -27.86 -21.75
N LEU A 390 -12.87 -28.67 -20.91
CA LEU A 390 -13.38 -29.05 -19.59
C LEU A 390 -13.51 -27.83 -18.67
N TYR A 391 -12.50 -26.96 -18.62
CA TYR A 391 -12.57 -25.69 -17.91
C TYR A 391 -13.78 -24.86 -18.37
N THR A 392 -13.94 -24.67 -19.69
CA THR A 392 -15.03 -23.86 -20.24
C THR A 392 -16.39 -24.46 -19.92
N ALA A 393 -16.54 -25.77 -20.05
CA ALA A 393 -17.76 -26.48 -19.70
C ALA A 393 -18.10 -26.34 -18.21
N PHE A 394 -17.10 -26.50 -17.33
CA PHE A 394 -17.28 -26.34 -15.89
C PHE A 394 -17.62 -24.90 -15.51
N LYS A 395 -16.87 -23.91 -16.01
CA LYS A 395 -17.12 -22.48 -15.75
C LYS A 395 -18.55 -22.06 -16.11
N ASN A 396 -19.06 -22.56 -17.24
CA ASN A 396 -20.39 -22.20 -17.73
C ASN A 396 -21.53 -22.91 -16.99
N SER A 397 -21.32 -24.15 -16.54
CA SER A 397 -22.37 -24.98 -15.93
C SER A 397 -22.32 -25.01 -14.40
N ASN A 398 -21.14 -24.80 -13.82
CA ASN A 398 -20.80 -25.14 -12.44
C ASN A 398 -21.17 -26.58 -12.05
N ASP A 399 -21.17 -27.50 -13.02
CA ASP A 399 -21.57 -28.90 -12.82
C ASP A 399 -20.34 -29.80 -12.80
N ILE A 400 -20.07 -30.44 -11.66
CA ILE A 400 -18.92 -31.35 -11.50
C ILE A 400 -18.99 -32.55 -12.44
N GLU A 401 -20.17 -32.89 -12.95
CA GLU A 401 -20.41 -34.01 -13.86
C GLU A 401 -19.69 -33.87 -15.20
N VAL A 402 -19.25 -32.67 -15.58
CA VAL A 402 -18.38 -32.48 -16.75
C VAL A 402 -17.06 -33.25 -16.63
N PHE A 403 -16.63 -33.58 -15.42
CA PHE A 403 -15.43 -34.36 -15.14
C PHE A 403 -15.68 -35.86 -14.98
N ARG A 404 -16.87 -36.36 -15.33
CA ARG A 404 -17.16 -37.79 -15.30
C ARG A 404 -16.21 -38.54 -16.24
N ASN A 405 -15.54 -39.56 -15.71
CA ASN A 405 -14.52 -40.35 -16.41
C ASN A 405 -13.27 -39.55 -16.86
N VAL A 406 -13.05 -38.36 -16.31
CA VAL A 406 -11.80 -37.63 -16.46
C VAL A 406 -10.80 -38.17 -15.43
N ASP A 407 -9.57 -38.42 -15.85
CA ASP A 407 -8.54 -38.91 -14.93
C ASP A 407 -8.11 -37.82 -13.93
N PRO A 408 -7.59 -38.20 -12.75
CA PRO A 408 -7.28 -37.24 -11.69
C PRO A 408 -6.22 -36.20 -12.07
N ILE A 409 -5.25 -36.55 -12.91
CA ILE A 409 -4.18 -35.64 -13.36
C ILE A 409 -4.78 -34.55 -14.26
N THR A 410 -5.60 -34.94 -15.24
CA THR A 410 -6.33 -34.00 -16.08
C THR A 410 -7.22 -33.07 -15.24
N TYR A 411 -7.95 -33.59 -14.24
CA TYR A 411 -8.75 -32.75 -13.34
C TYR A 411 -7.90 -31.68 -12.63
N ALA A 412 -6.78 -32.08 -12.03
CA ALA A 412 -5.89 -31.16 -11.32
C ALA A 412 -5.30 -30.10 -12.26
N ARG A 413 -4.92 -30.48 -13.48
CA ARG A 413 -4.41 -29.56 -14.50
C ARG A 413 -5.47 -28.57 -15.01
N VAL A 414 -6.75 -28.97 -15.07
CA VAL A 414 -7.87 -28.04 -15.37
C VAL A 414 -8.05 -27.02 -14.25
N GLN A 415 -7.89 -27.42 -12.97
CA GLN A 415 -7.92 -26.45 -11.87
C GLN A 415 -6.76 -25.46 -11.95
N LEU A 416 -5.55 -25.95 -12.24
CA LEU A 416 -4.39 -25.09 -12.47
C LEU A 416 -4.59 -24.17 -13.67
N TYR A 417 -5.31 -24.59 -14.71
CA TYR A 417 -5.67 -23.68 -15.80
C TYR A 417 -6.58 -22.53 -15.32
N ALA A 418 -7.55 -22.80 -14.45
CA ALA A 418 -8.37 -21.74 -13.85
C ALA A 418 -7.53 -20.76 -13.01
N GLN A 419 -6.56 -21.27 -12.24
CA GLN A 419 -5.61 -20.43 -11.49
C GLN A 419 -4.69 -19.61 -12.41
N PHE A 420 -4.21 -20.21 -13.50
CA PHE A 420 -3.43 -19.54 -14.53
C PHE A 420 -4.21 -18.39 -15.18
N LEU A 421 -5.51 -18.56 -15.39
CA LEU A 421 -6.39 -17.50 -15.91
C LEU A 421 -6.79 -16.47 -14.84
N VAL A 422 -6.31 -16.62 -13.60
CA VAL A 422 -6.71 -15.78 -12.45
C VAL A 422 -8.23 -15.86 -12.19
N ASP A 423 -8.86 -16.97 -12.61
CA ASP A 423 -10.28 -17.24 -12.39
C ASP A 423 -10.49 -17.92 -11.03
N LYS A 424 -10.31 -17.13 -9.96
CA LYS A 424 -10.34 -17.60 -8.57
C LYS A 424 -11.63 -18.32 -8.21
N ARG A 425 -12.77 -17.83 -8.70
CA ARG A 425 -14.08 -18.43 -8.43
C ARG A 425 -14.18 -19.82 -9.05
N THR A 426 -13.79 -19.98 -10.31
CA THR A 426 -13.81 -21.29 -10.97
C THR A 426 -12.81 -22.23 -10.31
N ALA A 427 -11.59 -21.75 -10.01
CA ALA A 427 -10.57 -22.53 -9.31
C ALA A 427 -11.04 -23.02 -7.92
N TYR A 428 -11.73 -22.17 -7.16
CA TYR A 428 -12.31 -22.52 -5.86
C TYR A 428 -13.36 -23.63 -5.97
N ARG A 429 -14.28 -23.51 -6.93
CA ARG A 429 -15.38 -24.46 -7.13
C ARG A 429 -14.91 -25.86 -7.55
N MET A 430 -13.67 -25.98 -8.00
CA MET A 430 -13.02 -27.26 -8.29
C MET A 430 -12.41 -27.94 -7.06
N TYR A 431 -12.38 -27.30 -5.90
CA TYR A 431 -12.07 -28.02 -4.66
C TYR A 431 -13.18 -29.00 -4.29
N THR A 432 -12.82 -30.00 -3.48
CA THR A 432 -13.78 -30.97 -2.95
C THR A 432 -14.91 -30.30 -2.17
N THR A 433 -16.12 -30.80 -2.37
CA THR A 433 -17.31 -30.41 -1.60
C THR A 433 -17.69 -31.45 -0.55
N GLU A 434 -16.86 -32.48 -0.36
CA GLU A 434 -17.15 -33.56 0.60
C GLU A 434 -17.11 -33.04 2.05
N PRO A 435 -18.15 -33.31 2.86
CA PRO A 435 -18.21 -32.85 4.24
C PRO A 435 -16.98 -33.27 5.06
N GLY A 436 -16.41 -32.33 5.81
CA GLY A 436 -15.19 -32.57 6.61
C GLY A 436 -13.87 -32.31 5.88
N HIS A 437 -13.89 -32.09 4.56
CA HIS A 437 -12.70 -31.74 3.77
C HIS A 437 -12.65 -30.28 3.28
N VAL A 438 -13.75 -29.54 3.44
CA VAL A 438 -13.83 -28.10 3.12
C VAL A 438 -13.15 -27.28 4.21
N GLN A 439 -12.20 -26.41 3.84
CA GLN A 439 -11.45 -25.59 4.81
C GLN A 439 -11.91 -24.12 4.86
N TRP A 440 -12.36 -23.54 3.76
CA TRP A 440 -12.84 -22.15 3.70
C TRP A 440 -13.91 -21.96 2.61
N THR A 441 -14.66 -20.87 2.70
CA THR A 441 -15.76 -20.47 1.81
C THR A 441 -15.27 -19.80 0.52
N GLU A 442 -16.14 -19.69 -0.50
CA GLU A 442 -15.82 -19.01 -1.75
C GLU A 442 -15.48 -17.53 -1.49
N GLU A 443 -16.24 -16.87 -0.61
CA GLU A 443 -16.05 -15.47 -0.25
C GLU A 443 -14.75 -15.23 0.52
N GLU A 444 -14.35 -16.17 1.38
CA GLU A 444 -13.02 -16.13 2.02
C GLU A 444 -11.91 -16.32 0.98
N HIS A 445 -12.05 -17.28 0.06
CA HIS A 445 -11.06 -17.51 -0.98
C HIS A 445 -10.87 -16.30 -1.90
N ILE A 446 -11.99 -15.69 -2.30
CA ILE A 446 -11.98 -14.50 -3.16
C ILE A 446 -11.34 -13.33 -2.43
N ARG A 447 -11.51 -13.16 -1.11
CA ARG A 447 -10.90 -12.06 -0.35
C ARG A 447 -9.41 -12.24 -0.06
N GLN A 448 -8.93 -13.48 0.01
CA GLN A 448 -7.53 -13.78 0.34
C GLN A 448 -6.59 -13.49 -0.83
N ASN A 449 -5.42 -12.92 -0.54
CA ASN A 449 -4.28 -12.79 -1.46
C ASN A 449 -4.60 -12.18 -2.85
N ASN A 450 -5.32 -11.05 -2.88
CA ASN A 450 -5.69 -10.37 -4.14
C ASN A 450 -4.67 -9.33 -4.62
N SER A 451 -3.46 -9.28 -4.05
CA SER A 451 -2.49 -8.32 -4.56
C SER A 451 -2.05 -8.73 -5.96
N PHE A 452 -1.87 -7.75 -6.84
CA PHE A 452 -1.38 -7.94 -8.21
C PHE A 452 -0.19 -8.91 -8.29
N SER A 453 0.86 -8.66 -7.51
CA SER A 453 2.04 -9.53 -7.45
C SER A 453 1.74 -10.95 -6.98
N HIS A 454 0.77 -11.14 -6.09
CA HIS A 454 0.38 -12.49 -5.67
C HIS A 454 -0.31 -13.24 -6.81
N LEU A 455 -1.23 -12.60 -7.52
CA LEU A 455 -2.00 -13.21 -8.61
C LEU A 455 -1.09 -13.58 -9.80
N GLU A 456 -0.13 -12.71 -10.15
CA GLU A 456 0.89 -13.04 -11.16
C GLU A 456 1.79 -14.20 -10.74
N ASN A 457 2.11 -14.27 -9.44
CA ASN A 457 2.87 -15.38 -8.88
C ASN A 457 2.06 -16.69 -8.86
N GLU A 458 0.77 -16.66 -8.53
CA GLU A 458 -0.13 -17.82 -8.64
C GLU A 458 -0.21 -18.33 -10.08
N ARG A 459 -0.36 -17.42 -11.06
CA ARG A 459 -0.32 -17.75 -12.49
C ARG A 459 0.96 -18.48 -12.88
N ARG A 460 2.11 -18.03 -12.39
CA ARG A 460 3.41 -18.69 -12.58
C ARG A 460 3.42 -20.09 -12.03
N TYR A 461 3.06 -20.23 -10.76
CA TYR A 461 3.06 -21.53 -10.09
C TYR A 461 2.06 -22.49 -10.73
N ALA A 462 0.92 -21.99 -11.18
CA ALA A 462 -0.07 -22.78 -11.89
C ALA A 462 0.50 -23.43 -13.15
N SER A 463 1.20 -22.66 -13.98
CA SER A 463 1.88 -23.15 -15.19
C SER A 463 2.97 -24.18 -14.85
N TYR A 464 3.79 -23.86 -13.84
CA TYR A 464 4.88 -24.72 -13.40
C TYR A 464 4.39 -26.08 -12.86
N TYR A 465 3.40 -26.08 -11.95
CA TYR A 465 2.85 -27.33 -11.42
C TYR A 465 2.07 -28.12 -12.47
N ALA A 466 1.44 -27.44 -13.44
CA ALA A 466 0.80 -28.14 -14.54
C ALA A 466 1.83 -28.99 -15.30
N GLN A 467 3.00 -28.45 -15.62
CA GLN A 467 4.09 -29.19 -16.27
C GLN A 467 4.55 -30.40 -15.45
N LEU A 468 4.74 -30.22 -14.13
CA LEU A 468 5.19 -31.32 -13.27
C LEU A 468 4.16 -32.46 -13.19
N LEU A 469 2.87 -32.12 -13.12
CA LEU A 469 1.79 -33.10 -13.05
C LEU A 469 1.67 -33.96 -14.31
N LEU A 470 2.12 -33.49 -15.49
CA LEU A 470 2.12 -34.31 -16.72
C LEU A 470 2.95 -35.58 -16.58
N ALA A 471 4.04 -35.51 -15.82
CA ALA A 471 4.90 -36.64 -15.51
C ALA A 471 4.53 -37.32 -14.18
N GLY A 472 3.43 -36.91 -13.55
CA GLY A 472 2.98 -37.42 -12.27
C GLY A 472 2.35 -38.81 -12.36
N GLU A 473 2.30 -39.48 -11.21
CA GLU A 473 1.62 -40.77 -11.05
C GLU A 473 0.51 -40.63 -10.02
N PHE A 474 -0.70 -41.10 -10.38
CA PHE A 474 -1.83 -41.13 -9.45
C PHE A 474 -1.88 -42.46 -8.69
N GLN A 475 -1.98 -42.38 -7.37
CA GLN A 475 -2.09 -43.52 -6.47
C GLN A 475 -3.19 -43.27 -5.44
N ILE A 476 -3.87 -44.33 -5.02
CA ILE A 476 -4.86 -44.27 -3.94
C ILE A 476 -4.18 -44.75 -2.67
N HIS A 477 -4.19 -43.90 -1.64
CA HIS A 477 -3.65 -44.18 -0.32
C HIS A 477 -4.78 -44.00 0.71
N ASN A 478 -5.22 -45.11 1.30
CA ASN A 478 -6.43 -45.18 2.14
C ASN A 478 -7.69 -44.73 1.36
N ASP A 479 -8.34 -43.65 1.82
CA ASP A 479 -9.54 -43.05 1.23
C ASP A 479 -9.23 -41.78 0.41
N GLU A 480 -7.95 -41.52 0.14
CA GLU A 480 -7.49 -40.33 -0.57
C GLU A 480 -6.68 -40.70 -1.81
N GLY A 481 -6.76 -39.84 -2.82
CA GLY A 481 -5.98 -39.92 -4.04
C GLY A 481 -4.79 -38.98 -3.94
N ILE A 482 -3.63 -39.41 -4.41
CA ILE A 482 -2.41 -38.59 -4.42
C ILE A 482 -1.80 -38.67 -5.80
N ILE A 483 -1.53 -37.53 -6.42
CA ILE A 483 -0.66 -37.44 -7.58
C ILE A 483 0.75 -37.11 -7.07
N THR A 484 1.71 -38.00 -7.28
CA THR A 484 3.12 -37.77 -6.94
C THR A 484 3.89 -37.32 -8.17
N PHE A 485 4.77 -36.32 -8.02
CA PHE A 485 5.62 -35.83 -9.10
C PHE A 485 6.98 -35.37 -8.55
N HIS A 486 7.99 -35.32 -9.41
CA HIS A 486 9.35 -34.93 -9.01
C HIS A 486 9.55 -33.42 -9.11
N LEU A 487 10.05 -32.82 -8.02
CA LEU A 487 10.52 -31.45 -8.02
C LEU A 487 11.95 -31.38 -8.58
N PRO A 488 12.38 -30.24 -9.15
CA PRO A 488 13.76 -30.04 -9.60
C PRO A 488 14.82 -30.20 -8.51
N SER A 489 14.43 -30.03 -7.23
CA SER A 489 15.30 -30.31 -6.08
C SER A 489 15.63 -31.80 -5.91
N GLY A 490 14.88 -32.68 -6.56
CA GLY A 490 14.90 -34.13 -6.36
C GLY A 490 13.86 -34.62 -5.35
N ASP A 491 13.20 -33.72 -4.62
CA ASP A 491 12.12 -34.06 -3.70
C ASP A 491 10.85 -34.51 -4.44
N ILE A 492 9.96 -35.19 -3.73
CA ILE A 492 8.67 -35.62 -4.26
C ILE A 492 7.62 -34.61 -3.80
N GLY A 493 6.97 -33.96 -4.75
CA GLY A 493 5.76 -33.17 -4.51
C GLY A 493 4.52 -34.06 -4.56
N MET A 494 3.52 -33.72 -3.76
CA MET A 494 2.26 -34.45 -3.70
C MET A 494 1.07 -33.52 -3.97
N TRP A 495 0.12 -33.97 -4.79
CA TRP A 495 -1.16 -33.31 -5.00
C TRP A 495 -2.30 -34.17 -4.45
N ARG A 496 -2.92 -33.73 -3.35
CA ARG A 496 -3.98 -34.45 -2.65
C ARG A 496 -5.34 -34.28 -3.33
N MET A 497 -6.08 -35.37 -3.44
CA MET A 497 -7.40 -35.44 -4.04
C MET A 497 -8.37 -36.27 -3.20
N ILE A 498 -9.64 -35.87 -3.23
CA ILE A 498 -10.74 -36.49 -2.49
C ILE A 498 -11.79 -36.93 -3.51
N GLN A 499 -12.22 -38.20 -3.43
CA GLN A 499 -13.26 -38.72 -4.32
C GLN A 499 -14.64 -38.36 -3.77
N ASN A 500 -15.50 -37.82 -4.62
CA ASN A 500 -16.89 -37.57 -4.23
C ASN A 500 -17.77 -38.82 -4.35
N LYS A 501 -18.99 -38.73 -3.83
CA LYS A 501 -20.00 -39.83 -3.89
C LYS A 501 -20.32 -40.35 -5.30
N ASN A 502 -20.07 -39.55 -6.35
CA ASN A 502 -20.30 -39.93 -7.75
C ASN A 502 -19.06 -40.57 -8.39
N GLY A 503 -17.98 -40.76 -7.64
CA GLY A 503 -16.73 -41.37 -8.09
C GLY A 503 -15.76 -40.40 -8.77
N ILE A 504 -16.01 -39.08 -8.72
CA ILE A 504 -15.16 -38.06 -9.35
C ILE A 504 -14.12 -37.58 -8.35
N TRP A 505 -12.85 -37.59 -8.75
CA TRP A 505 -11.75 -37.07 -7.94
C TRP A 505 -11.69 -35.55 -8.03
N GLN A 506 -11.68 -34.89 -6.88
CA GLN A 506 -11.58 -33.43 -6.75
C GLN A 506 -10.34 -33.07 -5.94
N SER A 507 -9.75 -31.92 -6.20
CA SER A 507 -8.60 -31.47 -5.40
C SER A 507 -9.01 -31.21 -3.95
N GLY A 508 -8.17 -31.65 -3.01
CA GLY A 508 -8.30 -31.24 -1.62
C GLY A 508 -7.99 -29.75 -1.45
N PHE A 509 -8.46 -29.15 -0.37
CA PHE A 509 -7.95 -27.86 0.08
C PHE A 509 -6.49 -28.02 0.52
N LEU A 510 -5.63 -27.05 0.15
CA LEU A 510 -4.16 -27.15 0.25
C LEU A 510 -3.65 -28.44 -0.42
N PRO A 511 -3.86 -28.56 -1.75
CA PRO A 511 -3.62 -29.83 -2.44
C PRO A 511 -2.14 -30.16 -2.52
N LEU A 512 -1.27 -29.15 -2.61
CA LEU A 512 0.17 -29.31 -2.72
C LEU A 512 0.79 -29.56 -1.33
N GLN A 513 1.59 -30.61 -1.20
CA GLN A 513 2.37 -30.97 -0.01
C GLN A 513 3.81 -31.30 -0.34
#